data_AF-A0A836IC99-F1
#
_entry.id   AF-A0A836IC99-F1
#
_cell.length_a   1.000
_cell.length_b   1.000
_cell.length_c   1.000
_cell.angle_alpha   90.00
_cell.angle_beta   90.00
_cell.angle_gamma   90.00
#
_symmetry.space_group_name_H-M   'P 1'
#
loop_
_entity.id
_entity.type
_entity.pdbx_description
1 polymer ?
#
loop_
_entity_poly.entity_id
_entity_poly.type
_entity_poly.pdbx_seq_one_letter_code
_entity_poly.pdbx_strand_id
1 'polypeptide(L)'
;MMTETFLRKALFARSAIDLCGRKILPKDAFVTLLTQGCRTPSRFRMTDAEAVKYVDALKRANMIVEVDDYVYTDVKAVIDAVHLKSGLPLVSVTSERIVSLYHTLSESLNAFNREASPAVERAVRLEKEFWAFTALGSGTQMLVLAYLTFQVYGWDVMEPVTFFVTTATALCAYAYFLYFRTEPSYESVDDKFLPYLLVKELGVLRADAEKAIRDMKAAQELQSVIALDDERVSKMVETTVKNKSACSCPS
;
A
#
# COMPACT_ATOMS: atom_id res chain seq x y z
N MET A 1 21.48 21.79 37.84
CA MET A 1 22.41 20.65 37.95
C MET A 1 21.62 19.39 38.28
N MET A 2 21.42 18.49 37.32
CA MET A 2 20.92 17.13 37.61
C MET A 2 22.07 16.32 38.18
N THR A 3 21.92 15.79 39.39
CA THR A 3 22.94 14.94 40.03
C THR A 3 22.97 13.56 39.37
N GLU A 4 24.15 12.93 39.26
CA GLU A 4 24.31 11.58 38.69
C GLU A 4 23.39 10.55 39.38
N THR A 5 23.13 10.77 40.67
CA THR A 5 22.21 9.99 41.49
C THR A 5 20.75 10.12 41.04
N PHE A 6 20.31 11.31 40.61
CA PHE A 6 18.96 11.52 40.07
C PHE A 6 18.78 10.82 38.72
N LEU A 7 19.81 10.80 37.88
CA LEU A 7 19.76 10.16 36.56
C LEU A 7 19.61 8.64 36.68
N ARG A 8 20.33 8.01 37.62
CA ARG A 8 20.15 6.58 37.93
C ARG A 8 18.76 6.29 38.50
N LYS A 9 18.26 7.11 39.43
CA LYS A 9 16.88 7.00 39.96
C LYS A 9 15.85 7.10 38.83
N ALA A 10 15.99 8.07 37.92
CA ALA A 10 15.12 8.27 36.77
C ALA A 10 15.15 7.08 35.78
N LEU A 11 16.32 6.46 35.59
CA LEU A 11 16.45 5.30 34.69
C LEU A 11 15.74 4.06 35.26
N PHE A 12 15.84 3.84 36.57
CA PHE A 12 15.08 2.78 37.26
C PHE A 12 13.57 3.08 37.35
N ALA A 13 13.19 4.35 37.52
CA ALA A 13 11.80 4.77 37.43
C ALA A 13 11.21 4.49 36.05
N ARG A 14 11.97 4.79 34.98
CA ARG A 14 11.54 4.53 33.61
C ARG A 14 11.36 3.04 33.33
N SER A 15 12.32 2.21 33.73
CA SER A 15 12.18 0.76 33.56
C SER A 15 11.00 0.20 34.37
N ALA A 16 10.75 0.74 35.57
CA ALA A 16 9.57 0.36 36.37
C ALA A 16 8.25 0.73 35.68
N ILE A 17 8.19 1.89 34.99
CA ILE A 17 7.02 2.31 34.20
C ILE A 17 6.80 1.38 33.01
N ASP A 18 7.85 1.10 32.22
CA ASP A 18 7.77 0.23 31.04
C ASP A 18 7.38 -1.22 31.43
N LEU A 19 7.85 -1.69 32.58
CA LEU A 19 7.56 -3.03 33.11
C LEU A 19 6.20 -3.15 33.82
N CYS A 20 5.54 -2.02 34.13
CA CYS A 20 4.28 -2.03 34.88
C CYS A 20 3.12 -2.56 34.03
N GLY A 21 3.22 -2.49 32.70
CA GLY A 21 2.22 -3.00 31.74
C GLY A 21 0.84 -2.31 31.81
N ARG A 22 0.60 -1.48 32.83
CA ARG A 22 -0.62 -0.67 33.00
C ARG A 22 -0.45 0.64 32.23
N LYS A 23 -1.33 0.86 31.26
CA LYS A 23 -1.31 2.01 30.35
C LYS A 23 -1.91 3.28 30.95
N ILE A 24 -2.66 3.14 32.05
CA ILE A 24 -3.39 4.20 32.73
C ILE A 24 -3.13 4.04 34.23
N LEU A 25 -2.62 5.08 34.89
CA LEU A 25 -2.44 5.12 36.34
C LEU A 25 -3.01 6.43 36.91
N PRO A 26 -3.73 6.41 38.04
CA PRO A 26 -4.02 7.65 38.75
C PRO A 26 -2.72 8.26 39.27
N LYS A 27 -2.67 9.59 39.36
CA LYS A 27 -1.47 10.35 39.74
C LYS A 27 -0.87 9.87 41.06
N ASP A 28 -1.70 9.55 42.04
CA ASP A 28 -1.28 9.03 43.34
C ASP A 28 -0.68 7.62 43.26
N ALA A 29 -1.25 6.75 42.42
CA ALA A 29 -0.69 5.43 42.15
C ALA A 29 0.65 5.54 41.39
N PHE A 30 0.80 6.56 40.54
CA PHE A 30 2.02 6.81 39.81
C PHE A 30 3.14 7.30 40.74
N VAL A 31 2.83 8.19 41.68
CA VAL A 31 3.79 8.66 42.69
C VAL A 31 4.17 7.52 43.65
N THR A 32 3.21 6.73 44.11
CA THR A 32 3.48 5.54 44.95
C THR A 32 4.27 4.46 44.22
N LEU A 33 4.12 4.32 42.90
CA LEU A 33 4.96 3.43 42.09
C LEU A 33 6.44 3.87 42.14
N LEU A 34 6.70 5.17 42.09
CA LEU A 34 8.04 5.75 42.11
C LEU A 34 8.70 5.72 43.49
N THR A 35 7.89 5.77 44.56
CA THR A 35 8.39 5.84 45.95
C THR A 35 8.41 4.48 46.65
N GLN A 36 7.47 3.58 46.34
CA GLN A 36 7.31 2.28 47.01
C GLN A 36 7.40 1.08 46.05
N GLY A 37 7.71 1.29 44.77
CA GLY A 37 7.77 0.23 43.77
C GLY A 37 8.62 -0.98 44.17
N CYS A 38 8.03 -2.18 44.08
CA CYS A 38 8.72 -3.44 44.38
C CYS A 38 9.89 -3.73 43.43
N ARG A 39 9.86 -3.18 42.21
CA ARG A 39 10.89 -3.41 41.17
C ARG A 39 12.07 -2.44 41.24
N THR A 40 11.96 -1.39 42.06
CA THR A 40 13.04 -0.42 42.29
C THR A 40 13.80 -0.76 43.58
N PRO A 41 15.13 -0.95 43.52
CA PRO A 41 15.96 -1.17 44.71
C PRO A 41 15.78 -0.03 45.72
N SER A 42 15.72 -0.33 47.02
CA SER A 42 15.49 0.64 48.09
C SER A 42 16.42 1.87 48.05
N ARG A 43 17.68 1.67 47.64
CA ARG A 43 18.70 2.71 47.44
C ARG A 43 18.39 3.73 46.31
N PHE A 44 17.49 3.39 45.39
CA PHE A 44 17.15 4.21 44.22
C PHE A 44 15.67 4.61 44.19
N ARG A 45 14.94 4.48 45.29
CA ARG A 45 13.57 5.03 45.41
C ARG A 45 13.60 6.55 45.46
N MET A 46 12.63 7.18 44.80
CA MET A 46 12.45 8.63 44.85
C MET A 46 11.68 9.03 46.11
N THR A 47 11.99 10.21 46.65
CA THR A 47 11.18 10.87 47.68
C THR A 47 9.96 11.53 47.01
N ASP A 48 8.84 11.73 47.73
CA ASP A 48 7.61 12.28 47.13
C ASP A 48 7.84 13.63 46.40
N ALA A 49 8.67 14.51 46.96
CA ALA A 49 9.05 15.77 46.33
C ALA A 49 9.93 15.61 45.07
N GLU A 50 10.74 14.55 45.00
CA GLU A 50 11.53 14.21 43.81
C GLU A 50 10.65 13.57 42.72
N ALA A 51 9.67 12.75 43.13
CA ALA A 51 8.73 12.10 42.24
C ALA A 51 7.84 13.11 41.51
N VAL A 52 7.33 14.13 42.19
CA VAL A 52 6.54 15.21 41.57
C VAL A 52 7.38 15.98 40.53
N LYS A 53 8.62 16.34 40.87
CA LYS A 53 9.54 16.99 39.92
C LYS A 53 9.84 16.11 38.70
N TYR A 54 9.90 14.80 38.90
CA TYR A 54 10.11 13.84 37.83
C TYR A 54 8.88 13.72 36.92
N VAL A 55 7.66 13.67 37.48
CA VAL A 55 6.41 13.71 36.70
C VAL A 55 6.34 14.98 35.85
N ASP A 56 6.66 16.14 36.43
CA ASP A 56 6.71 17.40 35.67
C ASP A 56 7.79 17.39 34.57
N ALA A 57 8.92 16.73 34.82
CA ALA A 57 9.96 16.55 33.81
C ALA A 57 9.51 15.63 32.67
N LEU A 58 8.76 14.57 32.99
CA LEU A 58 8.18 13.65 31.99
C LEU A 58 7.09 14.32 31.16
N LYS A 59 6.30 15.21 31.80
CA LYS A 59 5.31 16.06 31.13
C LYS A 59 5.99 17.04 30.17
N ARG A 60 7.04 17.74 30.62
CA ARG A 60 7.84 18.64 29.75
C ARG A 60 8.50 17.91 28.58
N ALA A 61 8.85 16.63 28.77
CA ALA A 61 9.42 15.79 27.72
C ALA A 61 8.35 15.14 26.80
N ASN A 62 7.05 15.48 26.96
CA ASN A 62 5.92 14.90 26.21
C ASN A 62 5.88 13.38 26.22
N MET A 63 6.36 12.78 27.29
CA MET A 63 6.53 11.35 27.41
C MET A 63 5.36 10.67 28.10
N ILE A 64 4.59 11.49 28.83
CA ILE A 64 3.44 11.13 29.62
C ILE A 64 2.42 12.25 29.43
N VAL A 65 1.16 11.89 29.20
CA VAL A 65 0.06 12.85 29.10
C VAL A 65 -0.78 12.73 30.36
N GLU A 66 -0.94 13.85 31.05
CA GLU A 66 -1.78 13.98 32.23
C GLU A 66 -3.13 14.56 31.78
N VAL A 67 -4.21 13.80 31.99
CA VAL A 67 -5.59 14.25 31.76
C VAL A 67 -6.35 14.09 33.06
N ASP A 68 -6.81 15.21 33.62
CA ASP A 68 -7.46 15.30 34.92
C ASP A 68 -6.58 14.67 36.04
N ASP A 69 -6.98 13.54 36.63
CA ASP A 69 -6.25 12.83 37.70
C ASP A 69 -5.49 11.57 37.21
N TYR A 70 -5.47 11.32 35.90
CA TYR A 70 -4.88 10.12 35.30
C TYR A 70 -3.66 10.45 34.44
N VAL A 71 -2.67 9.57 34.58
CA VAL A 71 -1.37 9.60 33.92
C VAL A 71 -1.36 8.49 32.87
N TYR A 72 -1.29 8.89 31.60
CA TYR A 72 -1.25 7.98 30.46
C TYR A 72 0.17 7.86 29.93
N THR A 73 0.64 6.62 29.84
CA THR A 73 1.99 6.28 29.37
C THR A 73 2.03 5.88 27.89
N ASP A 74 0.89 5.48 27.32
CA ASP A 74 0.74 5.06 25.92
C ASP A 74 -0.03 6.10 25.11
N VAL A 75 0.52 6.51 23.97
CA VAL A 75 -0.08 7.53 23.06
C VAL A 75 -1.45 7.07 22.58
N LYS A 76 -1.63 5.77 22.31
CA LYS A 76 -2.91 5.21 21.84
C LYS A 76 -4.01 5.34 22.91
N ALA A 77 -3.67 5.13 24.17
CA ALA A 77 -4.62 5.22 25.28
C ALA A 77 -5.09 6.67 25.54
N VAL A 78 -4.21 7.65 25.30
CA VAL A 78 -4.57 9.08 25.36
C VAL A 78 -5.55 9.44 24.27
N ILE A 79 -5.25 9.05 23.02
CA ILE A 79 -6.09 9.36 21.87
C ILE A 79 -7.47 8.75 22.03
N ASP A 80 -7.55 7.50 22.50
CA ASP A 80 -8.81 6.81 22.77
C ASP A 80 -9.61 7.49 23.90
N ALA A 81 -8.96 7.97 24.97
CA ALA A 81 -9.62 8.72 26.04
C ALA A 81 -10.17 10.08 25.57
N VAL A 82 -9.41 10.79 24.74
CA VAL A 82 -9.84 12.06 24.14
C VAL A 82 -11.01 11.83 23.17
N HIS A 83 -10.96 10.78 22.34
CA HIS A 83 -12.07 10.42 21.44
C HIS A 83 -13.34 10.11 22.22
N LEU A 84 -13.23 9.34 23.31
CA LEU A 84 -14.38 9.00 24.15
C LEU A 84 -15.01 10.24 24.80
N LYS A 85 -14.19 11.18 25.28
CA LYS A 85 -14.66 12.45 25.88
C LYS A 85 -15.27 13.41 24.85
N SER A 86 -14.84 13.33 23.60
CA SER A 86 -15.34 14.14 22.48
C SER A 86 -16.50 13.47 21.71
N GLY A 87 -16.94 12.28 22.13
CA GLY A 87 -18.03 11.54 21.51
C GLY A 87 -17.67 10.89 20.15
N LEU A 88 -16.38 10.81 19.83
CA LEU A 88 -15.88 10.14 18.63
C LEU A 88 -15.61 8.64 18.87
N PRO A 89 -15.68 7.80 17.83
CA PRO A 89 -15.35 6.38 17.93
C PRO A 89 -13.85 6.17 18.29
N LEU A 90 -13.55 5.11 19.05
CA LEU A 90 -12.17 4.78 19.41
C LEU A 90 -11.32 4.52 18.17
N VAL A 91 -10.09 5.03 18.18
CA VAL A 91 -9.15 4.90 17.05
C VAL A 91 -8.66 3.45 16.96
N SER A 92 -8.42 2.80 18.10
CA SER A 92 -8.06 1.38 18.16
C SER A 92 -9.09 0.50 17.44
N VAL A 93 -10.37 0.63 17.79
CA VAL A 93 -11.47 -0.12 17.18
C VAL A 93 -11.63 0.22 15.69
N THR A 94 -11.45 1.48 15.31
CA THR A 94 -11.55 1.93 13.92
C THR A 94 -10.42 1.34 13.07
N SER A 95 -9.19 1.32 13.60
CA SER A 95 -8.03 0.75 12.90
C SER A 95 -8.16 -0.76 12.66
N GLU A 96 -8.62 -1.53 13.66
CA GLU A 96 -8.87 -2.97 13.51
C GLU A 96 -9.99 -3.26 12.49
N ARG A 97 -11.02 -2.42 12.46
CA ARG A 97 -12.10 -2.53 11.47
C ARG A 97 -11.61 -2.22 10.06
N ILE A 98 -10.79 -1.19 9.89
CA ILE A 98 -10.18 -0.84 8.59
C ILE A 98 -9.29 -1.98 8.08
N VAL A 99 -8.43 -2.53 8.95
CA VAL A 99 -7.53 -3.64 8.60
C VAL A 99 -8.31 -4.90 8.24
N SER A 100 -9.35 -5.25 9.02
CA SER A 100 -10.18 -6.42 8.71
C SER A 100 -10.98 -6.25 7.42
N LEU A 101 -11.56 -5.07 7.17
CA LEU A 101 -12.21 -4.75 5.89
C LEU A 101 -11.24 -4.87 4.71
N TYR A 102 -10.04 -4.31 4.84
CA TYR A 102 -9.00 -4.44 3.81
C TYR A 102 -8.65 -5.90 3.53
N HIS A 103 -8.50 -6.73 4.57
CA HIS A 103 -8.25 -8.16 4.43
C HIS A 103 -9.39 -8.88 3.69
N THR A 104 -10.64 -8.63 4.05
CA THR A 104 -11.81 -9.21 3.37
C THR A 104 -11.86 -8.80 1.90
N LEU A 105 -11.56 -7.54 1.59
CA LEU A 105 -11.52 -7.01 0.23
C LEU A 105 -10.36 -7.60 -0.59
N SER A 106 -9.20 -7.77 0.03
CA SER A 106 -8.06 -8.43 -0.59
C SER A 106 -8.38 -9.90 -0.90
N GLU A 107 -9.10 -10.58 0.00
CA GLU A 107 -9.54 -11.94 -0.21
C GLU A 107 -10.56 -12.08 -1.35
N SER A 108 -11.57 -11.19 -1.43
CA SER A 108 -12.53 -11.18 -2.54
C SER A 108 -11.83 -10.92 -3.88
N LEU A 109 -10.87 -10.00 -3.90
CA LEU A 109 -10.11 -9.67 -5.09
C LEU A 109 -9.20 -10.83 -5.53
N ASN A 110 -8.57 -11.51 -4.59
CA ASN A 110 -7.76 -12.70 -4.86
C ASN A 110 -8.60 -13.86 -5.39
N ALA A 111 -9.82 -14.04 -4.87
CA ALA A 111 -10.77 -15.03 -5.37
C ALA A 111 -11.15 -14.73 -6.82
N PHE A 112 -11.51 -13.48 -7.14
CA PHE A 112 -11.79 -13.06 -8.50
C PHE A 112 -10.58 -13.21 -9.43
N ASN A 113 -9.38 -12.85 -8.97
CA ASN A 113 -8.16 -13.01 -9.75
C ASN A 113 -7.88 -14.49 -10.10
N ARG A 114 -8.16 -15.42 -9.18
CA ARG A 114 -8.04 -16.86 -9.46
C ARG A 114 -9.01 -17.33 -10.54
N GLU A 115 -10.24 -16.81 -10.53
CA GLU A 115 -11.27 -17.14 -11.52
C GLU A 115 -10.98 -16.50 -12.88
N ALA A 116 -10.47 -15.27 -12.90
CA ALA A 116 -10.10 -14.55 -14.10
C ALA A 116 -8.77 -15.02 -14.72
N SER A 117 -7.85 -15.57 -13.93
CA SER A 117 -6.54 -16.07 -14.38
C SER A 117 -6.59 -16.95 -15.64
N PRO A 118 -7.43 -18.01 -15.73
CA PRO A 118 -7.50 -18.82 -16.95
C PRO A 118 -7.99 -18.05 -18.18
N ALA A 119 -8.87 -17.06 -17.99
CA ALA A 119 -9.33 -16.21 -19.08
C ALA A 119 -8.22 -15.27 -19.57
N VAL A 120 -7.46 -14.68 -18.65
CA VAL A 120 -6.28 -13.85 -18.96
C VAL A 120 -5.23 -14.67 -19.70
N GLU A 121 -4.90 -15.87 -19.22
CA GLU A 121 -3.93 -16.74 -19.90
C GLU A 121 -4.35 -17.11 -21.32
N ARG A 122 -5.64 -17.36 -21.55
CA ARG A 122 -6.16 -17.62 -22.90
C ARG A 122 -6.03 -16.39 -23.78
N ALA A 123 -6.39 -15.21 -23.27
CA ALA A 123 -6.28 -13.97 -24.03
C ALA A 123 -4.83 -13.67 -24.44
N VAL A 124 -3.87 -13.86 -23.52
CA VAL A 124 -2.43 -13.70 -23.81
C VAL A 124 -1.92 -14.73 -24.82
N ARG A 125 -2.41 -15.98 -24.77
CA ARG A 125 -2.06 -17.00 -25.79
C ARG A 125 -2.58 -16.61 -27.17
N LEU A 126 -3.82 -16.15 -27.28
CA LEU A 126 -4.41 -15.72 -28.54
C LEU A 126 -3.69 -14.52 -29.16
N GLU A 127 -3.23 -13.57 -28.34
CA GLU A 127 -2.40 -12.46 -28.79
C GLU A 127 -1.07 -12.95 -29.40
N LYS A 128 -0.38 -13.86 -28.71
CA LYS A 128 0.86 -14.48 -29.21
C LYS A 128 0.62 -15.27 -30.48
N GLU A 129 -0.47 -16.03 -30.55
CA GLU A 129 -0.85 -16.77 -31.75
C GLU A 129 -1.15 -15.81 -32.90
N PHE A 130 -1.89 -14.72 -32.67
CA PHE A 130 -2.16 -13.70 -33.67
C PHE A 130 -0.87 -13.09 -34.24
N TRP A 131 0.08 -12.73 -33.39
CA TRP A 131 1.39 -12.24 -33.83
C TRP A 131 2.21 -13.29 -34.56
N ALA A 132 2.19 -14.54 -34.09
CA ALA A 132 2.85 -15.66 -34.76
C ALA A 132 2.27 -15.90 -36.16
N PHE A 133 0.94 -15.88 -36.31
CA PHE A 133 0.27 -16.00 -37.61
C PHE A 133 0.59 -14.82 -38.52
N THR A 134 0.62 -13.60 -37.99
CA THR A 134 0.96 -12.39 -38.76
C THR A 134 2.42 -12.43 -39.25
N ALA A 135 3.35 -12.83 -38.39
CA ALA A 135 4.76 -13.00 -38.74
C ALA A 135 4.96 -14.13 -39.76
N LEU A 136 4.30 -15.28 -39.57
CA LEU A 136 4.37 -16.41 -40.48
C LEU A 136 3.74 -16.08 -41.85
N GLY A 137 2.60 -15.39 -41.85
CA GLY A 137 1.89 -15.00 -43.06
C GLY A 137 2.66 -13.98 -43.89
N SER A 138 3.19 -12.92 -43.25
CA SER A 138 4.03 -11.92 -43.93
C SER A 138 5.34 -12.51 -44.45
N GLY A 139 5.99 -13.39 -43.68
CA GLY A 139 7.18 -14.11 -44.11
C GLY A 139 6.92 -15.03 -45.31
N THR A 140 5.80 -15.76 -45.27
CA THR A 140 5.38 -16.64 -46.38
C THR A 140 5.05 -15.83 -47.63
N GLN A 141 4.33 -14.71 -47.50
CA GLN A 141 4.04 -13.79 -48.60
C GLN A 141 5.32 -13.31 -49.28
N MET A 142 6.31 -12.88 -48.48
CA MET A 142 7.61 -12.42 -49.01
C MET A 142 8.37 -13.55 -49.72
N LEU A 143 8.42 -14.74 -49.13
CA LEU A 143 9.12 -15.90 -49.68
C LEU A 143 8.50 -16.35 -51.01
N VAL A 144 7.17 -16.45 -51.07
CA VAL A 144 6.43 -16.84 -52.27
C VAL A 144 6.67 -15.82 -53.38
N LEU A 145 6.55 -14.52 -53.11
CA LEU A 145 6.80 -13.48 -54.10
C LEU A 145 8.26 -13.51 -54.59
N ALA A 146 9.23 -13.69 -53.71
CA ALA A 146 10.64 -13.80 -54.08
C ALA A 146 10.90 -15.02 -54.97
N TYR A 147 10.36 -16.19 -54.60
CA TYR A 147 10.51 -17.41 -55.39
C TYR A 147 9.87 -17.25 -56.79
N LEU A 148 8.64 -16.73 -56.84
CA LEU A 148 7.96 -16.50 -58.12
C LEU A 148 8.72 -15.50 -58.99
N THR A 149 9.25 -14.42 -58.42
CA THR A 149 9.91 -13.33 -59.17
C THR A 149 11.30 -13.69 -59.71
N PHE A 150 12.04 -14.57 -59.03
CA PHE A 150 13.42 -14.90 -59.42
C PHE A 150 13.59 -16.28 -60.06
N GLN A 151 12.71 -17.23 -59.77
CA GLN A 151 12.88 -18.62 -60.25
C GLN A 151 11.87 -19.01 -61.32
N VAL A 152 10.61 -18.57 -61.22
CA VAL A 152 9.51 -19.11 -62.04
C VAL A 152 9.01 -18.13 -63.09
N TYR A 153 8.81 -16.87 -62.71
CA TYR A 153 8.21 -15.82 -63.52
C TYR A 153 9.12 -14.60 -63.57
N GLY A 154 9.20 -13.94 -64.72
CA GLY A 154 9.90 -12.66 -64.85
C GLY A 154 9.13 -11.51 -64.18
N TRP A 155 9.80 -10.37 -64.00
CA TRP A 155 9.22 -9.17 -63.36
C TRP A 155 7.92 -8.69 -64.05
N ASP A 156 7.84 -8.79 -65.37
CA ASP A 156 6.68 -8.36 -66.18
C ASP A 156 5.38 -9.10 -65.81
N VAL A 157 5.47 -10.37 -65.39
CA VAL A 157 4.30 -11.16 -64.94
C VAL A 157 3.97 -10.88 -63.46
N MET A 158 4.99 -10.54 -62.65
CA MET A 158 4.84 -10.32 -61.21
C MET A 158 4.40 -8.90 -60.84
N GLU A 159 4.57 -7.92 -61.73
CA GLU A 159 4.14 -6.54 -61.54
C GLU A 159 2.66 -6.41 -61.14
N PRO A 160 1.68 -6.96 -61.89
CA PRO A 160 0.27 -6.85 -61.48
C PRO A 160 -0.05 -7.65 -60.21
N VAL A 161 0.63 -8.77 -59.97
CA VAL A 161 0.39 -9.63 -58.81
C VAL A 161 0.82 -8.93 -57.51
N THR A 162 2.01 -8.35 -57.50
CA THR A 162 2.53 -7.60 -56.35
C THR A 162 1.68 -6.35 -56.05
N PHE A 163 1.15 -5.70 -57.09
CA PHE A 163 0.20 -4.60 -56.95
C PHE A 163 -1.08 -5.01 -56.21
N PHE A 164 -1.71 -6.13 -56.62
CA PHE A 164 -2.91 -6.63 -55.95
C PHE A 164 -2.64 -7.07 -54.53
N VAL A 165 -1.52 -7.76 -54.27
CA VAL A 165 -1.15 -8.20 -52.92
C VAL A 165 -0.95 -7.01 -51.99
N THR A 166 -0.19 -5.99 -52.42
CA THR A 166 0.05 -4.78 -51.62
C THR A 166 -1.26 -4.04 -51.33
N THR A 167 -2.11 -3.92 -52.35
CA THR A 167 -3.43 -3.28 -52.21
C THR A 167 -4.34 -4.07 -51.27
N ALA A 168 -4.31 -5.41 -51.31
CA ALA A 168 -5.06 -6.26 -50.39
C ALA A 168 -4.57 -6.09 -48.94
N THR A 169 -3.26 -6.05 -48.70
CA THR A 169 -2.70 -5.78 -47.37
C THR A 169 -3.12 -4.41 -46.85
N ALA A 170 -3.09 -3.37 -47.71
CA ALA A 170 -3.55 -2.02 -47.34
C ALA A 170 -5.06 -2.00 -47.06
N LEU A 171 -5.87 -2.73 -47.82
CA LEU A 171 -7.31 -2.86 -47.60
C LEU A 171 -7.61 -3.55 -46.26
N CYS A 172 -6.86 -4.59 -45.88
CA CYS A 172 -6.98 -5.24 -44.59
C CYS A 172 -6.65 -4.28 -43.42
N ALA A 173 -5.58 -3.50 -43.55
CA ALA A 173 -5.22 -2.48 -42.56
C ALA A 173 -6.32 -1.40 -42.44
N TYR A 174 -6.92 -1.00 -43.57
CA TYR A 174 -8.03 -0.06 -43.58
C TYR A 174 -9.32 -0.63 -42.98
N ALA A 175 -9.63 -1.90 -43.25
CA ALA A 175 -10.76 -2.60 -42.64
C ALA A 175 -10.60 -2.71 -41.11
N TYR A 176 -9.38 -2.98 -40.64
CA TYR A 176 -9.05 -2.93 -39.21
C TYR A 176 -9.31 -1.54 -38.62
N PHE A 177 -8.84 -0.48 -39.29
CA PHE A 177 -9.09 0.89 -38.87
C PHE A 177 -10.59 1.20 -38.77
N LEU A 178 -11.41 0.75 -39.72
CA LEU A 178 -12.88 0.96 -39.65
C LEU A 178 -13.53 0.24 -38.47
N TYR A 179 -13.06 -0.97 -38.13
CA TYR A 179 -13.62 -1.76 -37.04
C TYR A 179 -13.23 -1.20 -35.67
N PHE A 180 -11.94 -0.94 -35.44
CA PHE A 180 -11.42 -0.48 -34.14
C PHE A 180 -11.44 1.04 -33.98
N ARG A 181 -11.69 1.79 -35.07
CA ARG A 181 -11.68 3.26 -35.15
C ARG A 181 -10.39 3.86 -34.56
N THR A 182 -9.26 3.23 -34.84
CA THR A 182 -7.95 3.60 -34.28
C THR A 182 -6.89 3.33 -35.31
N GLU A 183 -5.89 4.21 -35.34
CA GLU A 183 -4.75 4.11 -36.23
C GLU A 183 -4.09 2.73 -36.09
N PRO A 184 -3.79 2.03 -37.20
CA PRO A 184 -3.14 0.73 -37.18
C PRO A 184 -1.67 0.88 -36.80
N SER A 185 -1.40 1.12 -35.52
CA SER A 185 -0.07 1.05 -34.90
C SER A 185 0.08 -0.28 -34.18
N TYR A 186 1.30 -0.82 -34.15
CA TYR A 186 1.62 -2.05 -33.41
C TYR A 186 1.17 -1.95 -31.94
N GLU A 187 1.49 -0.84 -31.28
CA GLU A 187 1.12 -0.59 -29.88
C GLU A 187 -0.39 -0.48 -29.69
N SER A 188 -1.10 0.13 -30.65
CA SER A 188 -2.55 0.24 -30.61
C SER A 188 -3.27 -1.10 -30.84
N VAL A 189 -2.66 -2.02 -31.57
CA VAL A 189 -3.19 -3.38 -31.74
C VAL A 189 -3.08 -4.15 -30.43
N ASP A 190 -1.92 -4.12 -29.79
CA ASP A 190 -1.69 -4.80 -28.50
C ASP A 190 -2.62 -4.27 -27.41
N ASP A 191 -2.68 -2.94 -27.27
CA ASP A 191 -3.49 -2.26 -26.27
C ASP A 191 -4.98 -2.49 -26.40
N LYS A 192 -5.49 -2.86 -27.59
CA LYS A 192 -6.93 -3.04 -27.83
C LYS A 192 -7.35 -4.49 -27.99
N PHE A 193 -6.48 -5.32 -28.57
CA PHE A 193 -6.80 -6.70 -28.87
C PHE A 193 -6.97 -7.53 -27.59
N LEU A 194 -6.02 -7.39 -26.64
CA LEU A 194 -6.07 -8.10 -25.36
C LEU A 194 -7.29 -7.72 -24.50
N PRO A 195 -7.61 -6.43 -24.26
CA PRO A 195 -8.81 -6.07 -23.50
C PRO A 195 -10.10 -6.40 -24.24
N TYR A 196 -10.14 -6.36 -25.57
CA TYR A 196 -11.33 -6.80 -26.32
C TYR A 196 -11.61 -8.30 -26.11
N LEU A 197 -10.57 -9.14 -26.19
CA LEU A 197 -10.69 -10.58 -25.91
C LEU A 197 -11.04 -10.84 -24.46
N LEU A 198 -10.42 -10.11 -23.53
CA LEU A 198 -10.72 -10.22 -22.11
C LEU A 198 -12.17 -9.82 -21.82
N VAL A 199 -12.67 -8.70 -22.34
CA VAL A 199 -14.06 -8.26 -22.16
C VAL A 199 -15.03 -9.27 -22.75
N LYS A 200 -14.67 -9.95 -23.85
CA LYS A 200 -15.50 -10.99 -24.43
C LYS A 200 -15.59 -12.24 -23.54
N GLU A 201 -14.47 -12.70 -22.98
CA GLU A 201 -14.42 -13.85 -22.07
C GLU A 201 -15.05 -13.51 -20.70
N LEU A 202 -14.71 -12.33 -20.15
CA LEU A 202 -15.27 -11.78 -18.91
C LEU A 202 -16.71 -11.30 -19.07
N GLY A 203 -17.25 -11.19 -20.29
CA GLY A 203 -18.65 -10.88 -20.53
C GLY A 203 -19.59 -11.88 -19.87
N VAL A 204 -19.13 -13.11 -19.67
CA VAL A 204 -19.82 -14.17 -18.90
C VAL A 204 -19.80 -13.88 -17.39
N LEU A 205 -18.79 -13.16 -16.90
CA LEU A 205 -18.54 -12.81 -15.50
C LEU A 205 -18.77 -11.30 -15.21
N ARG A 206 -19.56 -10.62 -16.03
CA ARG A 206 -19.66 -9.15 -16.02
C ARG A 206 -20.07 -8.57 -14.66
N ALA A 207 -20.98 -9.23 -13.96
CA ALA A 207 -21.42 -8.79 -12.63
C ALA A 207 -20.29 -8.88 -11.59
N ASP A 208 -19.45 -9.92 -11.67
CA ASP A 208 -18.29 -10.11 -10.79
C ASP A 208 -17.14 -9.17 -11.17
N ALA A 209 -16.95 -8.88 -12.46
CA ALA A 209 -15.98 -7.89 -12.92
C ALA A 209 -16.31 -6.48 -12.43
N GLU A 210 -17.57 -6.04 -12.50
CA GLU A 210 -17.98 -4.73 -11.96
C GLU A 210 -17.80 -4.65 -10.44
N LYS A 211 -18.09 -5.75 -9.74
CA LYS A 211 -17.84 -5.86 -8.30
C LYS A 211 -16.34 -5.76 -7.99
N ALA A 212 -15.50 -6.49 -8.72
CA ALA A 212 -14.05 -6.46 -8.57
C ALA A 212 -13.46 -5.06 -8.84
N ILE A 213 -13.97 -4.32 -9.83
CA ILE A 213 -13.53 -2.93 -10.09
C ILE A 213 -13.88 -2.01 -8.91
N ARG A 214 -15.09 -2.14 -8.36
CA ARG A 214 -15.48 -1.37 -7.15
C ARG A 214 -14.61 -1.74 -5.96
N ASP A 215 -14.34 -3.02 -5.78
CA ASP A 215 -13.50 -3.53 -4.70
C ASP A 215 -12.06 -3.01 -4.88
N MET A 216 -11.46 -3.08 -6.07
CA MET A 216 -10.13 -2.51 -6.35
C MET A 216 -10.06 -1.02 -5.98
N LYS A 217 -11.07 -0.24 -6.38
CA LYS A 217 -11.13 1.18 -6.05
C LYS A 217 -11.21 1.41 -4.54
N ALA A 218 -12.06 0.65 -3.84
CA ALA A 218 -12.17 0.72 -2.39
C ALA A 218 -10.85 0.34 -1.68
N ALA A 219 -10.16 -0.71 -2.15
CA ALA A 219 -8.86 -1.13 -1.63
C ALA A 219 -7.80 -0.03 -1.80
N GLN A 220 -7.77 0.65 -2.95
CA GLN A 220 -6.84 1.74 -3.22
C GLN A 220 -7.08 2.95 -2.31
N GLU A 221 -8.34 3.33 -2.10
CA GLU A 221 -8.71 4.38 -1.14
C GLU A 221 -8.27 4.02 0.29
N LEU A 222 -8.56 2.78 0.74
CA LEU A 222 -8.12 2.26 2.03
C LEU A 222 -6.59 2.30 2.19
N GLN A 223 -5.86 1.89 1.16
CA GLN A 223 -4.40 1.91 1.16
C GLN A 223 -3.85 3.33 1.28
N SER A 224 -4.49 4.31 0.65
CA SER A 224 -4.10 5.72 0.79
C SER A 224 -4.29 6.24 2.22
N VAL A 225 -5.36 5.82 2.90
CA VAL A 225 -5.65 6.19 4.30
C VAL A 225 -4.64 5.55 5.25
N ILE A 226 -4.30 4.27 5.05
CA ILE A 226 -3.30 3.57 5.87
C ILE A 226 -1.92 4.24 5.70
N ALA A 227 -1.54 4.58 4.46
CA ALA A 227 -0.27 5.25 4.18
C ALA A 227 -0.15 6.62 4.86
N LEU A 228 -1.25 7.40 4.92
CA LEU A 228 -1.29 8.68 5.63
C LEU A 228 -1.10 8.52 7.14
N ASP A 229 -1.63 7.44 7.73
CA ASP A 229 -1.48 7.18 9.16
C ASP A 229 -0.02 6.82 9.51
N ASP A 230 0.62 5.97 8.70
CA ASP A 230 2.05 5.64 8.86
C ASP A 230 2.97 6.87 8.67
N GLU A 231 2.63 7.78 7.75
CA GLU A 231 3.38 9.03 7.56
C GLU A 231 3.23 9.97 8.76
N ARG A 232 2.02 10.09 9.33
CA ARG A 232 1.79 10.87 10.57
C ARG A 232 2.57 10.28 11.73
N VAL A 233 2.54 8.96 11.91
CA VAL A 233 3.31 8.26 12.95
C VAL A 233 4.80 8.49 12.76
N SER A 234 5.32 8.38 11.53
CA SER A 234 6.73 8.61 11.23
C SER A 234 7.17 10.04 11.55
N LYS A 235 6.37 11.06 11.17
CA LYS A 235 6.65 12.47 11.53
C LYS A 235 6.62 12.71 13.04
N MET A 236 5.69 12.08 13.76
CA MET A 236 5.66 12.16 15.23
C MET A 236 6.89 11.51 15.86
N VAL A 237 7.36 10.38 15.33
CA VAL A 237 8.59 9.72 15.79
C VAL A 237 9.81 10.59 15.49
N GLU A 238 9.93 11.15 14.28
CA GLU A 238 11.04 12.03 13.90
C GLU A 238 11.12 13.30 14.74
N THR A 239 10.00 13.97 14.98
CA THR A 239 9.97 15.16 15.87
C THR A 239 10.37 14.79 17.29
N THR A 240 9.95 13.62 17.77
CA THR A 240 10.35 13.09 19.09
C THR A 240 11.84 12.77 19.13
N VAL A 241 12.40 12.14 18.09
CA VAL A 241 13.83 11.83 17.98
C VAL A 241 14.67 13.10 17.87
N LYS A 242 14.26 14.09 17.05
CA LYS A 242 14.94 15.40 16.94
C LYS A 242 14.94 16.15 18.27
N ASN A 243 13.81 16.21 18.97
CA ASN A 243 13.75 16.81 20.30
C ASN A 243 14.61 16.05 21.31
N LYS A 244 14.72 14.72 21.20
CA LYS A 244 15.58 13.89 22.04
C LYS A 244 17.07 14.14 21.76
N SER A 245 17.46 14.37 20.50
CA SER A 245 18.84 14.75 20.15
C SER A 245 19.20 16.19 20.55
N ALA A 246 18.22 17.10 20.62
CA ALA A 246 18.42 18.48 21.07
C ALA A 246 18.59 18.60 22.61
N CYS A 247 18.25 17.56 23.38
CA CYS A 247 18.50 17.46 24.82
C CYS A 247 19.87 16.85 25.19
N SER A 248 20.82 16.81 24.26
CA SER A 248 22.24 16.54 24.57
C SER A 248 22.85 17.82 25.14
N CYS A 249 22.90 17.99 26.46
CA CYS A 249 23.63 19.10 27.06
C CYS A 249 25.12 19.02 26.66
N PRO A 250 25.76 20.13 26.25
CA PRO A 250 27.20 20.20 26.21
C PRO A 250 27.74 20.05 27.64
N SER A 251 28.81 19.25 27.75
CA SER A 251 29.69 19.16 28.91
C SER A 251 30.22 20.52 29.33
#